data_AF-A0AAD9VET5-F1
#
_entry.id   AF-A0AAD9VET5-F1
#
_cell.length_a   1.000
_cell.length_b   1.000
_cell.length_c   1.000
_cell.angle_alpha   90.00
_cell.angle_beta   90.00
_cell.angle_gamma   90.00
#
_symmetry.space_group_name_H-M   'P 1'
#
loop_
_entity.id
_entity.type
_entity.pdbx_description
1 polymer ?
#
loop_
_entity_poly.entity_id
_entity_poly.type
_entity_poly.pdbx_seq_one_letter_code
_entity_poly.pdbx_strand_id
1 'polypeptide(L)'
;MFEVAKRLKQASQAANPQEHLEEEHVKAGRNAEIAFATSLREKSGLDSSSVFCCLRVPDRYQARKREIDVVVVNSDGIFCIEVKCWSGSVACSDDKSKWIQTKTRQISTNSFTTSHIEHENISAETKSKANLLRDHISRQEIYIPQNLYHSKVVFTNPNVQLDETILNDPAVVRPKEHDKFVESFSRGYLASFQEAMVPSWISGKISYSQLNQIKAALALTGTWDIVHLNGGKQLFGDFKGCAGISLDRQKCESLVFSHQRRKAVGMTWALLGYSPQVTVSLLERGGTGWLWNSYCASLKIPYNTDVVFRICGEDVDAKIPANDIEHISISI
;
A
#
# COMPACT_ATOMS: atom_id res chain seq x y z
N MET A 1 41.25 17.26 -20.77
CA MET A 1 39.98 17.66 -21.43
C MET A 1 38.89 16.59 -21.35
N PHE A 2 39.17 15.32 -21.69
CA PHE A 2 38.17 14.24 -21.68
C PHE A 2 37.43 14.06 -20.34
N GLU A 3 38.17 14.08 -19.21
CA GLU A 3 37.58 13.89 -17.88
C GLU A 3 36.71 15.06 -17.41
N VAL A 4 36.99 16.28 -17.88
CA VAL A 4 36.16 17.47 -17.59
C VAL A 4 34.85 17.39 -18.37
N ALA A 5 34.91 17.07 -19.66
CA ALA A 5 33.72 16.89 -20.50
C ALA A 5 32.79 15.80 -19.95
N LYS A 6 33.37 14.69 -19.46
CA LYS A 6 32.62 13.61 -18.80
C LYS A 6 31.90 14.10 -17.53
N ARG A 7 32.59 14.80 -16.63
CA ARG A 7 31.99 15.34 -15.39
C ARG A 7 30.90 16.39 -15.67
N LEU A 8 31.09 17.24 -16.68
CA LEU A 8 30.06 18.19 -17.12
C LEU A 8 28.82 17.47 -17.66
N LYS A 9 28.99 16.40 -18.45
CA LYS A 9 27.89 15.56 -18.91
C LYS A 9 27.15 14.91 -17.74
N GLN A 10 27.88 14.35 -16.77
CA GLN A 10 27.30 13.77 -15.56
C GLN A 10 26.53 14.81 -14.75
N ALA A 11 27.08 16.02 -14.55
CA ALA A 11 26.40 17.12 -13.86
C ALA A 11 25.12 17.54 -14.60
N SER A 12 25.13 17.54 -15.94
CA SER A 12 23.91 17.79 -16.72
C SER A 12 22.86 16.71 -16.52
N GLN A 13 23.26 15.43 -16.48
CA GLN A 13 22.33 14.31 -16.26
C GLN A 13 21.74 14.36 -14.86
N ALA A 14 22.56 14.56 -13.83
CA ALA A 14 22.11 14.69 -12.44
C ALA A 14 21.11 15.86 -12.27
N ALA A 15 21.30 16.97 -12.99
CA ALA A 15 20.40 18.11 -12.97
C ALA A 15 19.06 17.89 -13.70
N ASN A 16 18.94 16.84 -14.52
CA ASN A 16 17.74 16.55 -15.30
C ASN A 16 17.33 15.07 -15.07
N PRO A 17 16.82 14.73 -13.87
CA PRO A 17 16.33 13.39 -13.57
C PRO A 17 15.17 13.00 -14.51
N GLN A 18 14.94 11.71 -14.68
CA GLN A 18 13.79 11.24 -15.43
C GLN A 18 12.51 11.54 -14.63
N GLU A 19 11.47 12.02 -15.32
CA GLU A 19 10.15 12.20 -14.74
C GLU A 19 9.32 10.94 -14.96
N HIS A 20 8.79 10.40 -13.86
CA HIS A 20 7.95 9.21 -13.85
C HIS A 20 6.56 9.62 -13.39
N LEU A 21 5.64 9.79 -14.34
CA LEU A 21 4.24 10.08 -14.06
C LEU A 21 3.48 8.80 -13.74
N GLU A 22 2.60 8.87 -12.74
CA GLU A 22 1.69 7.78 -12.40
C GLU A 22 0.48 7.78 -13.32
N GLU A 23 0.05 6.59 -13.75
CA GLU A 23 -1.16 6.44 -14.52
C GLU A 23 -2.38 6.83 -13.68
N GLU A 24 -3.30 7.60 -14.26
CA GLU A 24 -4.43 8.18 -13.53
C GLU A 24 -5.31 7.13 -12.82
N HIS A 25 -5.49 5.96 -13.45
CA HIS A 25 -6.30 4.89 -12.89
C HIS A 25 -5.63 4.23 -11.68
N VAL A 26 -4.30 4.11 -11.67
CA VAL A 26 -3.51 3.61 -10.53
C VAL A 26 -3.59 4.61 -9.38
N LYS A 27 -3.39 5.90 -9.68
CA LYS A 27 -3.53 7.00 -8.72
C LYS A 27 -4.92 7.05 -8.09
N ALA A 28 -5.97 6.87 -8.90
CA ALA A 28 -7.36 6.86 -8.45
C ALA A 28 -7.68 5.67 -7.54
N GLY A 29 -7.13 4.47 -7.83
CA GLY A 29 -7.23 3.30 -6.95
C GLY A 29 -6.60 3.56 -5.59
N ARG A 30 -5.34 3.98 -5.58
CA ARG A 30 -4.58 4.31 -4.36
C ARG A 30 -5.25 5.40 -3.53
N ASN A 31 -5.74 6.46 -4.17
CA ASN A 31 -6.46 7.53 -3.48
C ASN A 31 -7.77 7.04 -2.85
N ALA A 32 -8.47 6.09 -3.48
CA ALA A 32 -9.69 5.51 -2.93
C ALA A 32 -9.42 4.64 -1.70
N GLU A 33 -8.35 3.83 -1.72
CA GLU A 33 -7.91 3.06 -0.54
C GLU A 33 -7.55 3.97 0.63
N ILE A 34 -6.77 5.03 0.38
CA ILE A 34 -6.41 6.04 1.39
C ILE A 34 -7.67 6.71 1.94
N ALA A 35 -8.56 7.18 1.07
CA ALA A 35 -9.79 7.86 1.49
C ALA A 35 -10.69 6.94 2.31
N PHE A 36 -10.80 5.67 1.93
CA PHE A 36 -11.58 4.67 2.66
C PHE A 36 -11.00 4.43 4.07
N ALA A 37 -9.69 4.19 4.16
CA ALA A 37 -9.00 4.00 5.44
C ALA A 37 -9.10 5.24 6.35
N THR A 38 -8.98 6.44 5.79
CA THR A 38 -9.17 7.69 6.52
C THR A 38 -10.60 7.81 7.03
N SER A 39 -11.60 7.52 6.20
CA SER A 39 -13.01 7.53 6.62
C SER A 39 -13.28 6.54 7.77
N LEU A 40 -12.67 5.36 7.74
CA LEU A 40 -12.73 4.43 8.87
C LEU A 40 -12.14 5.08 10.13
N ARG A 41 -10.92 5.61 10.08
CA ARG A 41 -10.26 6.20 11.25
C ARG A 41 -11.02 7.40 11.84
N GLU A 42 -11.62 8.23 11.00
CA GLU A 42 -12.29 9.45 11.43
C GLU A 42 -13.72 9.22 11.89
N LYS A 43 -14.48 8.32 11.24
CA LYS A 43 -15.93 8.20 11.44
C LYS A 43 -16.36 6.97 12.23
N SER A 44 -15.53 5.92 12.30
CA SER A 44 -15.91 4.70 13.02
C SER A 44 -15.66 4.79 14.54
N GLY A 45 -14.95 5.80 15.03
CA GLY A 45 -14.54 5.85 16.44
C GLY A 45 -13.61 4.70 16.87
N LEU A 46 -13.12 3.90 15.92
CA LEU A 46 -12.10 2.90 16.17
C LEU A 46 -10.77 3.58 16.47
N ASP A 47 -10.04 3.03 17.43
CA ASP A 47 -8.65 3.41 17.63
C ASP A 47 -7.83 3.07 16.38
N SER A 48 -6.86 3.93 16.07
CA SER A 48 -5.94 3.82 14.93
C SER A 48 -5.23 2.45 14.85
N SER A 49 -4.92 1.80 15.97
CA SER A 49 -4.32 0.44 15.98
C SER A 49 -5.30 -0.68 15.59
N SER A 50 -6.55 -0.33 15.24
CA SER A 50 -7.58 -1.25 14.79
C SER A 50 -7.75 -1.27 13.26
N VAL A 51 -7.09 -0.35 12.54
CA VAL A 51 -7.21 -0.18 11.08
C VAL A 51 -5.83 -0.28 10.44
N PHE A 52 -5.56 -1.43 9.83
CA PHE A 52 -4.31 -1.74 9.13
C PHE A 52 -4.53 -1.61 7.62
N CYS A 53 -3.52 -1.14 6.90
CA CYS A 53 -3.58 -0.95 5.44
C CYS A 53 -2.45 -1.71 4.75
N CYS A 54 -2.71 -2.23 3.56
CA CYS A 54 -1.75 -2.90 2.68
C CYS A 54 -0.97 -4.02 3.38
N LEU A 55 -1.64 -4.79 4.27
CA LEU A 55 -1.00 -5.87 5.01
C LEU A 55 -0.58 -6.98 4.05
N ARG A 56 0.70 -7.37 4.11
CA ARG A 56 1.25 -8.42 3.25
C ARG A 56 1.39 -9.72 4.01
N VAL A 57 0.32 -10.47 4.01
CA VAL A 57 0.22 -11.70 4.78
C VAL A 57 0.99 -12.83 4.07
N PRO A 58 1.95 -13.49 4.74
CA PRO A 58 2.69 -14.60 4.15
C PRO A 58 1.81 -15.87 4.07
N ASP A 59 2.00 -16.62 2.98
CA ASP A 59 1.45 -17.96 2.85
C ASP A 59 2.07 -18.94 3.87
N ARG A 60 1.61 -20.20 3.84
CA ARG A 60 2.07 -21.24 4.77
C ARG A 60 3.59 -21.45 4.73
N TYR A 61 4.20 -21.31 3.55
CA TYR A 61 5.62 -21.52 3.33
C TYR A 61 6.44 -20.24 3.47
N GLN A 62 5.78 -19.11 3.74
CA GLN A 62 6.35 -17.76 3.75
C GLN A 62 7.05 -17.38 2.43
N ALA A 63 6.79 -18.12 1.36
CA ALA A 63 7.45 -17.93 0.07
C ALA A 63 6.77 -16.83 -0.75
N ARG A 64 5.45 -16.66 -0.56
CA ARG A 64 4.66 -15.60 -1.19
C ARG A 64 3.90 -14.83 -0.13
N LYS A 65 3.77 -13.53 -0.34
CA LYS A 65 2.93 -12.65 0.46
C LYS A 65 1.72 -12.21 -0.37
N ARG A 66 0.54 -12.18 0.23
CA ARG A 66 -0.69 -11.66 -0.37
C ARG A 66 -1.08 -10.39 0.34
N GLU A 67 -1.37 -9.35 -0.44
CA GLU A 67 -1.81 -8.07 0.08
C GLU A 67 -3.31 -8.07 0.39
N ILE A 68 -3.66 -7.46 1.53
CA ILE A 68 -5.02 -7.08 1.90
C ILE A 68 -5.05 -5.56 2.05
N ASP A 69 -5.89 -4.89 1.26
CA ASP A 69 -5.93 -3.43 1.17
C ASP A 69 -6.21 -2.79 2.53
N VAL A 70 -7.26 -3.25 3.23
CA VAL A 70 -7.59 -2.79 4.58
C VAL A 70 -8.01 -3.96 5.46
N VAL A 71 -7.48 -4.00 6.68
CA VAL A 71 -7.93 -4.92 7.75
C VAL A 71 -8.43 -4.11 8.93
N VAL A 72 -9.67 -4.37 9.34
CA VAL A 72 -10.27 -3.79 10.54
C VAL A 72 -10.43 -4.87 11.61
N VAL A 73 -10.02 -4.59 12.84
CA VAL A 73 -10.11 -5.51 13.98
C VAL A 73 -10.92 -4.90 15.10
N ASN A 74 -12.01 -5.54 15.50
CA ASN A 74 -12.83 -5.15 16.65
C ASN A 74 -13.43 -6.38 17.35
N SER A 75 -14.25 -6.17 18.39
CA SER A 75 -14.87 -7.28 19.14
C SER A 75 -15.75 -8.18 18.29
N ASP A 76 -16.30 -7.70 17.18
CA ASP A 76 -17.14 -8.50 16.30
C ASP A 76 -16.35 -9.38 15.33
N GLY A 77 -15.07 -9.07 15.09
CA GLY A 77 -14.27 -9.86 14.18
C GLY A 77 -13.08 -9.14 13.54
N ILE A 78 -12.53 -9.82 12.56
CA ILE A 78 -11.46 -9.36 11.67
C ILE A 78 -12.06 -9.22 10.27
N PHE A 79 -12.10 -8.00 9.77
CA PHE A 79 -12.68 -7.66 8.46
C PHE A 79 -11.55 -7.41 7.47
N CYS A 80 -11.40 -8.32 6.51
CA CYS A 80 -10.52 -8.16 5.36
C CYS A 80 -11.30 -7.48 4.24
N ILE A 81 -10.88 -6.28 3.87
CA ILE A 81 -11.60 -5.40 2.97
C ILE A 81 -10.73 -5.15 1.74
N GLU A 82 -11.27 -5.47 0.57
CA GLU A 82 -10.73 -5.08 -0.73
C GLU A 82 -11.47 -3.83 -1.21
N VAL A 83 -10.74 -2.81 -1.67
CA VAL A 83 -11.31 -1.53 -2.11
C VAL A 83 -11.17 -1.39 -3.62
N LYS A 84 -12.28 -1.11 -4.32
CA LYS A 84 -12.29 -0.94 -5.78
C LYS A 84 -12.86 0.42 -6.19
N CYS A 85 -12.02 1.21 -6.88
CA CYS A 85 -12.39 2.49 -7.50
C CYS A 85 -12.77 2.33 -8.98
N TRP A 86 -13.49 1.27 -9.30
CA TRP A 86 -13.82 0.91 -10.68
C TRP A 86 -14.87 1.85 -11.30
N SER A 87 -14.88 1.96 -12.62
CA SER A 87 -15.90 2.69 -13.39
C SER A 87 -16.43 1.82 -14.51
N GLY A 88 -17.51 2.26 -15.17
CA GLY A 88 -18.17 1.50 -16.22
C GLY A 88 -19.10 0.43 -15.65
N SER A 89 -19.36 -0.63 -16.42
CA SER A 89 -20.16 -1.76 -15.97
C SER A 89 -19.29 -2.94 -15.58
N VAL A 90 -19.75 -3.73 -14.60
CA VAL A 90 -19.09 -4.93 -14.11
C VAL A 90 -20.13 -6.04 -14.04
N ALA A 91 -19.85 -7.16 -14.68
CA ALA A 91 -20.74 -8.33 -14.67
C ALA A 91 -19.95 -9.60 -14.33
N CYS A 92 -20.62 -10.58 -13.73
CA CYS A 92 -20.04 -11.91 -13.59
C CYS A 92 -19.94 -12.63 -14.95
N SER A 93 -18.90 -13.43 -15.13
CA SER A 93 -18.85 -14.42 -16.21
C SER A 93 -19.91 -15.51 -16.00
N ASP A 94 -20.26 -16.23 -17.08
CA ASP A 94 -21.29 -17.28 -17.04
C ASP A 94 -20.98 -18.39 -16.01
N ASP A 95 -19.70 -18.74 -15.86
CA ASP A 95 -19.20 -19.72 -14.88
C ASP A 95 -18.97 -19.13 -13.47
N LYS A 96 -19.21 -17.81 -13.30
CA LYS A 96 -19.00 -17.03 -12.06
C LYS A 96 -17.57 -17.01 -11.54
N SER A 97 -16.60 -17.46 -12.34
CA SER A 97 -15.17 -17.48 -11.97
C SER A 97 -14.53 -16.11 -12.07
N LYS A 98 -15.07 -15.22 -12.90
CA LYS A 98 -14.50 -13.91 -13.22
C LYS A 98 -15.52 -12.78 -13.13
N TRP A 99 -15.02 -11.58 -12.90
CA TRP A 99 -15.74 -10.33 -13.05
C TRP A 99 -15.20 -9.58 -14.26
N ILE A 100 -16.09 -9.25 -15.20
CA ILE A 100 -15.74 -8.60 -16.46
C ILE A 100 -16.12 -7.13 -16.35
N GLN A 101 -15.12 -6.26 -16.32
CA GLN A 101 -15.31 -4.82 -16.33
C GLN A 101 -15.31 -4.30 -17.77
N THR A 102 -16.37 -3.60 -18.15
CA THR A 102 -16.50 -2.94 -19.45
C THR A 102 -16.41 -1.42 -19.27
N LYS A 103 -15.44 -0.79 -19.94
CA LYS A 103 -15.27 0.66 -19.95
C LYS A 103 -15.40 1.20 -21.36
N THR A 104 -16.26 2.21 -21.52
CA THR A 104 -16.38 2.93 -22.78
C THR A 104 -15.76 4.32 -22.62
N ARG A 105 -14.76 4.63 -23.44
CA ARG A 105 -14.08 5.93 -23.46
C ARG A 105 -14.31 6.60 -24.81
N GLN A 106 -14.71 7.87 -24.77
CA GLN A 106 -14.75 8.71 -25.95
C GLN A 106 -13.33 9.12 -26.35
N ILE A 107 -12.94 8.84 -27.60
CA ILE A 107 -11.65 9.22 -28.19
C ILE A 107 -11.78 10.53 -28.96
N SER A 108 -12.91 10.74 -29.63
CA SER A 108 -13.21 11.97 -30.37
C SER A 108 -14.72 12.22 -30.40
N THR A 109 -15.15 13.35 -30.98
CA THR A 109 -16.56 13.79 -31.05
C THR A 109 -17.55 12.71 -31.51
N ASN A 110 -17.11 11.72 -32.32
CA ASN A 110 -17.95 10.61 -32.79
C ASN A 110 -17.27 9.22 -32.69
N SER A 111 -16.22 9.07 -31.86
CA SER A 111 -15.52 7.78 -31.73
C SER A 111 -15.43 7.36 -30.27
N PHE A 112 -15.82 6.12 -30.01
CA PHE A 112 -15.73 5.46 -28.71
C PHE A 112 -14.89 4.21 -28.84
N THR A 113 -14.11 3.92 -27.81
CA THR A 113 -13.48 2.61 -27.65
C THR A 113 -14.04 1.94 -26.41
N THR A 114 -14.31 0.65 -26.53
CA THR A 114 -14.77 -0.19 -25.43
C THR A 114 -13.66 -1.16 -25.09
N SER A 115 -13.23 -1.16 -23.83
CA SER A 115 -12.30 -2.16 -23.31
C SER A 115 -13.02 -3.09 -22.34
N HIS A 116 -12.64 -4.37 -22.42
CA HIS A 116 -13.04 -5.41 -21.48
C HIS A 116 -11.81 -5.81 -20.67
N ILE A 117 -11.94 -5.76 -19.35
CA ILE A 117 -10.89 -6.15 -18.41
C ILE A 117 -11.45 -7.29 -17.59
N GLU A 118 -10.84 -8.46 -17.72
CA GLU A 118 -11.17 -9.63 -16.92
C GLU A 118 -10.43 -9.56 -15.58
N HIS A 119 -11.18 -9.76 -14.51
CA HIS A 119 -10.66 -9.94 -13.16
C HIS A 119 -11.11 -11.30 -12.66
N GLU A 120 -10.29 -11.95 -11.84
CA GLU A 120 -10.78 -13.07 -11.03
C GLU A 120 -11.96 -12.63 -10.16
N ASN A 121 -12.78 -13.58 -9.71
CA ASN A 121 -13.87 -13.27 -8.80
C ASN A 121 -13.32 -12.65 -7.49
N ILE A 122 -13.45 -11.33 -7.38
CA ILE A 122 -12.83 -10.55 -6.32
C ILE A 122 -13.36 -10.98 -4.94
N SER A 123 -14.66 -11.27 -4.82
CA SER A 123 -15.22 -11.78 -3.56
C SER A 123 -14.57 -13.10 -3.12
N ALA A 124 -14.36 -14.03 -4.07
CA ALA A 124 -13.69 -15.30 -3.80
C ALA A 124 -12.20 -15.11 -3.46
N GLU A 125 -11.53 -14.17 -4.13
CA GLU A 125 -10.14 -13.81 -3.85
C GLU A 125 -9.99 -13.19 -2.45
N THR A 126 -10.82 -12.20 -2.10
CA THR A 126 -10.80 -11.56 -0.78
C THR A 126 -11.10 -12.57 0.34
N LYS A 127 -12.00 -13.52 0.11
CA LYS A 127 -12.25 -14.63 1.04
C LYS A 127 -11.02 -15.52 1.21
N SER A 128 -10.31 -15.80 0.12
CA SER A 128 -9.06 -16.58 0.16
C SER A 128 -7.96 -15.83 0.92
N LYS A 129 -7.85 -14.51 0.74
CA LYS A 129 -6.95 -13.64 1.52
C LYS A 129 -7.32 -13.65 3.01
N ALA A 130 -8.61 -13.59 3.36
CA ALA A 130 -9.08 -13.66 4.74
C ALA A 130 -8.74 -15.01 5.41
N ASN A 131 -8.89 -16.13 4.68
CA ASN A 131 -8.46 -17.45 5.17
C ASN A 131 -6.95 -17.52 5.39
N LEU A 132 -6.17 -16.93 4.49
CA LEU A 132 -4.72 -16.87 4.63
C LEU A 132 -4.30 -16.03 5.84
N LEU A 133 -5.03 -14.94 6.14
CA LEU A 133 -4.85 -14.16 7.37
C LEU A 133 -5.18 -14.96 8.62
N ARG A 134 -6.30 -15.69 8.63
CA ARG A 134 -6.65 -16.60 9.72
C ARG A 134 -5.53 -17.60 9.99
N ASP A 135 -5.04 -18.25 8.93
CA ASP A 135 -3.99 -19.24 9.05
C ASP A 135 -2.68 -18.60 9.58
N HIS A 136 -2.39 -17.35 9.20
CA HIS A 136 -1.24 -16.60 9.72
C HIS A 136 -1.37 -16.32 11.22
N ILE A 137 -2.52 -15.82 11.67
CA ILE A 137 -2.81 -15.53 13.08
C ILE A 137 -2.80 -16.83 13.91
N SER A 138 -3.32 -17.93 13.37
CA SER A 138 -3.30 -19.24 14.04
C SER A 138 -1.87 -19.79 14.21
N ARG A 139 -0.94 -19.50 13.28
CA ARG A 139 0.48 -19.86 13.42
C ARG A 139 1.20 -19.09 14.54
N GLN A 140 0.62 -17.98 14.98
CA GLN A 140 1.09 -17.22 16.14
C GLN A 140 0.36 -17.64 17.43
N GLU A 141 -0.29 -18.81 17.41
CA GLU A 141 -1.01 -19.39 18.55
C GLU A 141 -2.24 -18.58 19.01
N ILE A 142 -2.76 -17.70 18.15
CA ILE A 142 -3.98 -16.94 18.38
C ILE A 142 -5.12 -17.63 17.64
N TYR A 143 -6.03 -18.26 18.37
CA TYR A 143 -7.14 -19.01 17.80
C TYR A 143 -8.44 -18.21 17.85
N ILE A 144 -8.98 -17.88 16.68
CA ILE A 144 -10.23 -17.15 16.51
C ILE A 144 -11.19 -17.99 15.67
N PRO A 145 -12.47 -18.14 16.08
CA PRO A 145 -13.49 -18.83 15.29
C PRO A 145 -13.61 -18.29 13.86
N GLN A 146 -13.77 -19.20 12.89
CA GLN A 146 -13.80 -18.85 11.47
C GLN A 146 -14.94 -17.88 11.12
N ASN A 147 -16.06 -17.94 11.82
CA ASN A 147 -17.21 -17.06 11.60
C ASN A 147 -16.96 -15.59 11.98
N LEU A 148 -15.85 -15.30 12.67
CA LEU A 148 -15.41 -13.93 13.01
C LEU A 148 -14.40 -13.36 11.99
N TYR A 149 -14.10 -14.10 10.92
CA TYR A 149 -13.37 -13.58 9.77
C TYR A 149 -14.36 -13.18 8.68
N HIS A 150 -14.35 -11.90 8.32
CA HIS A 150 -15.25 -11.35 7.33
C HIS A 150 -14.45 -10.88 6.11
N SER A 151 -14.92 -11.23 4.92
CA SER A 151 -14.38 -10.74 3.65
C SER A 151 -15.36 -9.75 3.03
N LYS A 152 -14.90 -8.56 2.67
CA LYS A 152 -15.72 -7.51 2.07
C LYS A 152 -15.05 -6.90 0.85
N VAL A 153 -15.83 -6.59 -0.18
CA VAL A 153 -15.40 -5.88 -1.38
C VAL A 153 -16.16 -4.55 -1.43
N VAL A 154 -15.46 -3.44 -1.27
CA VAL A 154 -16.05 -2.11 -1.20
C VAL A 154 -15.83 -1.38 -2.51
N PHE A 155 -16.92 -1.03 -3.19
CA PHE A 155 -16.87 -0.13 -4.33
C PHE A 155 -17.03 1.31 -3.89
N THR A 156 -16.07 2.17 -4.24
CA THR A 156 -16.06 3.57 -3.80
C THR A 156 -16.52 4.56 -4.86
N ASN A 157 -16.46 4.19 -6.14
CA ASN A 157 -16.86 5.08 -7.23
C ASN A 157 -18.36 4.98 -7.50
N PRO A 158 -19.15 6.06 -7.38
CA PRO A 158 -20.60 6.03 -7.59
C PRO A 158 -21.00 5.77 -9.05
N ASN A 159 -20.08 5.92 -10.00
CA ASN A 159 -20.34 5.73 -11.43
C ASN A 159 -20.20 4.27 -11.89
N VAL A 160 -19.89 3.34 -10.98
CA VAL A 160 -19.82 1.91 -11.31
C VAL A 160 -21.22 1.30 -11.34
N GLN A 161 -21.50 0.54 -12.40
CA GLN A 161 -22.71 -0.23 -12.54
C GLN A 161 -22.37 -1.70 -12.32
N LEU A 162 -23.00 -2.34 -11.33
CA LEU A 162 -22.78 -3.74 -10.99
C LEU A 162 -23.99 -4.56 -11.44
N ASP A 163 -23.76 -5.74 -12.01
CA ASP A 163 -24.83 -6.67 -12.33
C ASP A 163 -25.54 -7.21 -11.06
N GLU A 164 -26.72 -7.80 -11.25
CA GLU A 164 -27.51 -8.31 -10.12
C GLU A 164 -26.79 -9.40 -9.33
N THR A 165 -25.97 -10.22 -10.01
CA THR A 165 -25.20 -11.29 -9.36
C THR A 165 -24.23 -10.72 -8.33
N ILE A 166 -23.46 -9.69 -8.70
CA ILE A 166 -22.52 -9.01 -7.81
C ILE A 166 -23.27 -8.23 -6.73
N LEU A 167 -24.39 -7.57 -7.08
CA LEU A 167 -25.20 -6.81 -6.12
C LEU A 167 -25.82 -7.68 -5.02
N ASN A 168 -26.11 -8.95 -5.33
CA ASN A 168 -26.69 -9.90 -4.39
C ASN A 168 -25.63 -10.64 -3.55
N ASP A 169 -24.34 -10.44 -3.82
CA ASP A 169 -23.27 -11.03 -3.01
C ASP A 169 -23.15 -10.30 -1.66
N PRO A 170 -23.33 -10.99 -0.51
CA PRO A 170 -23.24 -10.37 0.81
C PRO A 170 -21.83 -9.85 1.17
N ALA A 171 -20.79 -10.23 0.41
CA ALA A 171 -19.46 -9.67 0.56
C ALA A 171 -19.35 -8.26 -0.05
N VAL A 172 -20.24 -7.89 -0.96
CA VAL A 172 -20.15 -6.63 -1.71
C VAL A 172 -20.80 -5.48 -0.95
N VAL A 173 -20.08 -4.37 -0.83
CA VAL A 173 -20.56 -3.09 -0.31
C VAL A 173 -20.65 -2.11 -1.47
N ARG A 174 -21.87 -1.62 -1.73
CA ARG A 174 -22.15 -0.71 -2.85
C ARG A 174 -21.65 0.70 -2.54
N PRO A 175 -21.37 1.53 -3.57
CA PRO A 175 -20.96 2.93 -3.34
C PRO A 175 -21.94 3.70 -2.46
N LYS A 176 -23.25 3.49 -2.64
CA LYS A 176 -24.31 4.13 -1.83
C LYS A 176 -24.41 3.63 -0.38
N GLU A 177 -23.76 2.51 -0.05
CA GLU A 177 -23.76 1.92 1.28
C GLU A 177 -22.46 2.18 2.04
N HIS A 178 -21.49 2.82 1.38
CA HIS A 178 -20.17 3.13 1.91
C HIS A 178 -20.24 3.74 3.31
N ASP A 179 -20.99 4.84 3.48
CA ASP A 179 -21.04 5.55 4.75
C ASP A 179 -21.69 4.71 5.84
N LYS A 180 -22.78 3.99 5.52
CA LYS A 180 -23.43 3.06 6.46
C LYS A 180 -22.49 1.91 6.86
N PHE A 181 -21.66 1.43 5.94
CA PHE A 181 -20.68 0.39 6.23
C PHE A 181 -19.59 0.91 7.18
N VAL A 182 -19.07 2.12 6.94
CA VAL A 182 -18.12 2.75 7.86
C VAL A 182 -18.75 3.00 9.25
N GLU A 183 -19.98 3.50 9.28
CA GLU A 183 -20.75 3.73 10.51
C GLU A 183 -21.10 2.43 11.25
N SER A 184 -21.16 1.28 10.56
CA SER A 184 -21.40 -0.01 11.22
C SER A 184 -20.28 -0.40 12.18
N PHE A 185 -19.08 0.18 12.01
CA PHE A 185 -17.98 0.06 12.95
C PHE A 185 -18.06 1.06 14.11
N SER A 186 -18.90 2.09 13.99
CA SER A 186 -19.13 3.08 15.03
C SER A 186 -19.88 2.47 16.22
N ARG A 187 -19.29 2.58 17.40
CA ARG A 187 -19.89 2.10 18.64
C ARG A 187 -19.84 3.18 19.69
N GLY A 188 -21.00 3.43 20.31
CA GLY A 188 -21.07 4.27 21.51
C GLY A 188 -20.37 3.60 22.69
N TYR A 189 -19.73 4.42 23.54
CA TYR A 189 -18.98 3.96 24.73
C TYR A 189 -19.75 2.97 25.62
N LEU A 190 -21.07 3.11 25.73
CA LEU A 190 -21.93 2.24 26.55
C LEU A 190 -22.02 0.80 26.01
N ALA A 191 -22.12 0.63 24.69
CA ALA A 191 -22.15 -0.70 24.06
C ALA A 191 -20.81 -1.42 24.23
N SER A 192 -19.70 -0.69 24.08
CA SER A 192 -18.36 -1.22 24.30
C SER A 192 -18.11 -1.65 25.76
N PHE A 193 -18.64 -0.90 26.73
CA PHE A 193 -18.47 -1.22 28.16
C PHE A 193 -19.28 -2.46 28.58
N GLN A 194 -20.53 -2.59 28.13
CA GLN A 194 -21.34 -3.77 28.44
C GLN A 194 -20.74 -5.06 27.86
N GLU A 195 -20.20 -4.99 26.64
CA GLU A 195 -19.55 -6.14 26.01
C GLU A 195 -18.22 -6.52 26.67
N ALA A 196 -17.47 -5.56 27.20
CA ALA A 196 -16.24 -5.83 27.95
C ALA A 196 -16.50 -6.65 29.23
N MET A 197 -17.74 -6.63 29.76
CA MET A 197 -18.14 -7.38 30.94
C MET A 197 -18.80 -8.74 30.64
N VAL A 198 -19.09 -9.05 29.37
CA VAL A 198 -19.64 -10.36 28.97
C VAL A 198 -18.50 -11.27 28.52
N PRO A 199 -18.27 -12.43 29.16
CA PRO A 199 -17.24 -13.37 28.73
C PRO A 199 -17.39 -13.78 27.26
N SER A 200 -16.27 -13.87 26.54
CA SER A 200 -16.23 -14.16 25.09
C SER A 200 -16.89 -15.48 24.69
N TRP A 201 -16.85 -16.50 25.56
CA TRP A 201 -17.52 -17.78 25.33
C TRP A 201 -19.06 -17.69 25.35
N ILE A 202 -19.62 -16.65 25.98
CA ILE A 202 -21.06 -16.36 26.01
C ILE A 202 -21.45 -15.42 24.88
N SER A 203 -20.66 -14.37 24.64
CA SER A 203 -20.96 -13.36 23.62
C SER A 203 -20.65 -13.82 22.19
N GLY A 204 -19.80 -14.84 22.03
CA GLY A 204 -19.28 -15.26 20.72
C GLY A 204 -18.31 -14.25 20.09
N LYS A 205 -17.86 -13.25 20.85
CA LYS A 205 -17.01 -12.14 20.41
C LYS A 205 -15.54 -12.35 20.73
N ILE A 206 -14.67 -11.59 20.08
CA ILE A 206 -13.25 -11.57 20.39
C ILE A 206 -13.02 -10.87 21.74
N SER A 207 -12.31 -11.54 22.66
CA SER A 207 -11.96 -10.96 23.96
C SER A 207 -10.94 -9.82 23.83
N TYR A 208 -10.88 -8.91 24.81
CA TYR A 208 -9.92 -7.80 24.81
C TYR A 208 -8.45 -8.26 24.73
N SER A 209 -8.10 -9.35 25.42
CA SER A 209 -6.74 -9.92 25.35
C SER A 209 -6.43 -10.44 23.94
N GLN A 210 -7.36 -11.18 23.32
CA GLN A 210 -7.20 -11.63 21.94
C GLN A 210 -7.11 -10.45 20.97
N LEU A 211 -7.91 -9.40 21.13
CA LEU A 211 -7.83 -8.19 20.31
C LEU A 211 -6.43 -7.58 20.34
N ASN A 212 -5.84 -7.42 21.52
CA ASN A 212 -4.50 -6.86 21.65
C ASN A 212 -3.42 -7.79 21.04
N GLN A 213 -3.56 -9.11 21.21
CA GLN A 213 -2.66 -10.08 20.57
C GLN A 213 -2.75 -10.02 19.05
N ILE A 214 -3.96 -9.95 18.48
CA ILE A 214 -4.18 -9.80 17.04
C ILE A 214 -3.54 -8.50 16.55
N LYS A 215 -3.81 -7.37 17.21
CA LYS A 215 -3.26 -6.07 16.82
C LYS A 215 -1.72 -6.08 16.83
N ALA A 216 -1.12 -6.66 17.87
CA ALA A 216 0.34 -6.81 17.96
C ALA A 216 0.89 -7.70 16.84
N ALA A 217 0.22 -8.82 16.55
CA ALA A 217 0.54 -9.70 15.44
C ALA A 217 0.51 -8.99 14.08
N LEU A 218 -0.57 -8.26 13.78
CA LEU A 218 -0.76 -7.54 12.52
C LEU A 218 0.23 -6.39 12.36
N ALA A 219 0.60 -5.71 13.45
CA ALA A 219 1.61 -4.65 13.43
C ALA A 219 3.00 -5.18 12.99
N LEU A 220 3.27 -6.47 13.17
CA LEU A 220 4.52 -7.12 12.79
C LEU A 220 4.46 -7.84 11.43
N THR A 221 3.29 -7.93 10.78
CA THR A 221 3.15 -8.63 9.49
C THR A 221 3.84 -7.89 8.33
N GLY A 222 3.98 -6.56 8.46
CA GLY A 222 4.57 -5.71 7.42
C GLY A 222 3.65 -5.48 6.21
N THR A 223 4.12 -4.60 5.34
CA THR A 223 3.46 -4.05 4.14
C THR A 223 4.47 -4.03 2.98
N TRP A 224 4.22 -3.24 1.93
CA TRP A 224 5.18 -3.01 0.85
C TRP A 224 6.28 -2.04 1.26
N ASP A 225 7.49 -2.25 0.72
CA ASP A 225 8.41 -1.12 0.53
C ASP A 225 7.90 -0.31 -0.66
N ILE A 226 8.06 1.01 -0.61
CA ILE A 226 7.52 1.91 -1.64
C ILE A 226 8.63 2.84 -2.10
N VAL A 227 8.99 2.77 -3.38
CA VAL A 227 9.89 3.74 -4.01
C VAL A 227 9.05 4.88 -4.57
N HIS A 228 9.33 6.10 -4.10
CA HIS A 228 8.73 7.31 -4.62
C HIS A 228 9.70 7.96 -5.61
N LEU A 229 9.29 8.00 -6.88
CA LEU A 229 10.09 8.51 -7.98
C LEU A 229 9.81 9.99 -8.23
N ASN A 230 10.80 10.65 -8.82
CA ASN A 230 10.66 11.99 -9.37
C ASN A 230 9.50 12.05 -10.37
N GLY A 231 8.56 12.99 -10.18
CA GLY A 231 7.31 13.06 -10.94
C GLY A 231 6.10 12.43 -10.24
N GLY A 232 6.30 11.83 -9.07
CA GLY A 232 5.21 11.40 -8.16
C GLY A 232 4.73 9.96 -8.34
N LYS A 233 5.29 9.19 -9.29
CA LYS A 233 5.00 7.75 -9.42
C LYS A 233 5.52 6.97 -8.21
N GLN A 234 4.74 6.01 -7.75
CA GLN A 234 5.09 5.10 -6.68
C GLN A 234 5.26 3.68 -7.22
N LEU A 235 6.32 2.99 -6.79
CA LEU A 235 6.54 1.58 -7.09
C LEU A 235 6.45 0.77 -5.80
N PHE A 236 5.48 -0.14 -5.74
CA PHE A 236 5.31 -1.08 -4.63
C PHE A 236 6.17 -2.33 -4.88
N GLY A 237 6.84 -2.82 -3.85
CA GLY A 237 7.72 -3.97 -4.01
C GLY A 237 8.60 -4.25 -2.79
N ASP A 238 9.69 -4.96 -3.04
CA ASP A 238 10.67 -5.30 -2.02
C ASP A 238 12.02 -4.63 -2.33
N PHE A 239 12.52 -3.83 -1.41
CA PHE A 239 13.88 -3.31 -1.44
C PHE A 239 14.88 -4.44 -1.24
N LYS A 240 15.80 -4.61 -2.19
CA LYS A 240 16.84 -5.65 -2.17
C LYS A 240 18.21 -5.10 -1.77
N GLY A 241 18.49 -3.83 -2.05
CA GLY A 241 19.73 -3.20 -1.63
C GLY A 241 20.10 -1.98 -2.45
N CYS A 242 21.10 -1.26 -1.97
CA CYS A 242 21.77 -0.17 -2.68
C CYS A 242 23.25 -0.20 -2.30
N ALA A 243 24.13 -0.05 -3.28
CA ALA A 243 25.57 -0.15 -3.02
C ALA A 243 26.02 0.92 -2.00
N GLY A 244 26.75 0.49 -0.98
CA GLY A 244 27.23 1.37 0.09
C GLY A 244 26.22 1.65 1.20
N ILE A 245 24.99 1.14 1.11
CA ILE A 245 23.95 1.30 2.14
C ILE A 245 23.72 -0.03 2.85
N SER A 246 23.86 -0.04 4.18
CA SER A 246 23.43 -1.13 5.05
C SER A 246 22.16 -0.72 5.78
N LEU A 247 21.06 -1.41 5.51
CA LEU A 247 19.73 -1.08 6.04
C LEU A 247 19.35 -2.03 7.18
N ASP A 248 19.06 -1.48 8.36
CA ASP A 248 18.38 -2.19 9.44
C ASP A 248 16.88 -1.83 9.39
N ARG A 249 16.04 -2.78 8.93
CA ARG A 249 14.59 -2.57 8.77
C ARG A 249 13.87 -2.30 10.10
N GLN A 250 14.39 -2.82 11.21
CA GLN A 250 13.77 -2.62 12.51
C GLN A 250 13.96 -1.19 13.01
N LYS A 251 15.08 -0.56 12.65
CA LYS A 251 15.41 0.81 13.08
C LYS A 251 15.08 1.87 12.04
N CYS A 252 15.06 1.53 10.76
CA CYS A 252 14.90 2.51 9.68
C CYS A 252 13.51 2.42 9.05
N GLU A 253 12.83 3.56 8.97
CA GLU A 253 11.51 3.69 8.36
C GLU A 253 11.57 4.17 6.90
N SER A 254 12.56 4.99 6.55
CA SER A 254 12.69 5.47 5.17
C SER A 254 14.11 5.86 4.79
N LEU A 255 14.39 5.84 3.49
CA LEU A 255 15.61 6.38 2.89
C LEU A 255 15.21 7.64 2.10
N VAL A 256 15.75 8.79 2.46
CA VAL A 256 15.48 10.07 1.78
C VAL A 256 16.67 10.42 0.89
N PHE A 257 16.41 10.65 -0.39
CA PHE A 257 17.43 10.92 -1.40
C PHE A 257 17.44 12.43 -1.69
N SER A 258 18.49 13.11 -1.25
CA SER A 258 18.67 14.55 -1.44
C SER A 258 19.67 14.84 -2.56
N HIS A 259 19.22 15.66 -3.52
CA HIS A 259 19.87 15.86 -4.81
C HIS A 259 20.37 17.29 -4.99
N GLN A 260 21.51 17.47 -5.64
CA GLN A 260 21.95 18.77 -6.16
C GLN A 260 21.57 18.90 -7.64
N ARG A 261 20.32 19.34 -7.92
CA ARG A 261 19.79 19.44 -9.29
C ARG A 261 20.03 20.80 -9.96
N ARG A 262 20.63 21.79 -9.28
CA ARG A 262 20.89 23.11 -9.89
C ARG A 262 22.02 23.00 -10.91
N LYS A 263 21.68 23.11 -12.19
CA LYS A 263 22.62 22.99 -13.33
C LYS A 263 23.86 23.86 -13.16
N ALA A 264 23.70 25.15 -12.85
CA ALA A 264 24.84 26.06 -12.69
C ALA A 264 25.80 25.60 -11.58
N VAL A 265 25.27 25.19 -10.43
CA VAL A 265 26.06 24.70 -9.28
C VAL A 265 26.77 23.41 -9.64
N GLY A 266 26.06 22.45 -10.25
CA GLY A 266 26.65 21.18 -10.69
C GLY A 266 27.77 21.35 -11.71
N MET A 267 27.61 22.27 -12.67
CA MET A 267 28.65 22.57 -13.67
C MET A 267 29.90 23.17 -13.03
N THR A 268 29.75 24.11 -12.09
CA THR A 268 30.88 24.70 -11.35
C THR A 268 31.65 23.62 -10.57
N TRP A 269 30.95 22.74 -9.86
CA TRP A 269 31.59 21.64 -9.13
C TRP A 269 32.31 20.66 -10.05
N ALA A 270 31.73 20.36 -11.22
CA ALA A 270 32.35 19.51 -12.23
C ALA A 270 33.67 20.09 -12.76
N LEU A 271 33.74 21.42 -12.97
CA LEU A 271 34.97 22.11 -13.35
C LEU A 271 36.05 22.02 -12.27
N LEU A 272 35.64 22.06 -10.99
CA LEU A 272 36.55 22.04 -9.84
C LEU A 272 37.09 20.66 -9.47
N GLY A 273 36.59 19.58 -10.06
CA GLY A 273 37.05 18.25 -9.65
C GLY A 273 35.95 17.22 -9.48
N TYR A 274 34.77 17.67 -9.06
CA TYR A 274 33.81 16.84 -8.35
C TYR A 274 32.84 16.13 -9.29
N SER A 275 32.48 14.91 -8.93
CA SER A 275 31.39 14.17 -9.56
C SER A 275 30.08 14.40 -8.78
N PRO A 276 28.93 14.45 -9.46
CA PRO A 276 27.65 14.58 -8.80
C PRO A 276 27.35 13.39 -7.88
N GLN A 277 26.83 13.70 -6.70
CA GLN A 277 26.50 12.76 -5.65
C GLN A 277 25.08 13.02 -5.13
N VAL A 278 24.48 11.98 -4.57
CA VAL A 278 23.20 12.01 -3.87
C VAL A 278 23.46 11.70 -2.41
N THR A 279 22.88 12.51 -1.52
CA THR A 279 22.93 12.24 -0.08
C THR A 279 21.73 11.38 0.28
N VAL A 280 21.98 10.21 0.85
CA VAL A 280 20.94 9.31 1.33
C VAL A 280 20.91 9.35 2.84
N SER A 281 19.80 9.82 3.39
CA SER A 281 19.57 9.90 4.82
C SER A 281 18.60 8.79 5.24
N LEU A 282 19.04 7.93 6.15
CA LEU A 282 18.25 6.83 6.70
C LEU A 282 17.50 7.37 7.91
N LEU A 283 16.19 7.57 7.77
CA LEU A 283 15.33 8.07 8.83
C LEU A 283 15.07 6.96 9.85
N GLU A 284 15.22 7.29 11.14
CA GLU A 284 14.88 6.38 12.23
C GLU A 284 13.37 6.20 12.33
N ARG A 285 12.93 4.97 12.61
CA ARG A 285 11.53 4.60 12.73
C ARG A 285 10.89 5.30 13.92
N GLY A 286 9.82 6.06 13.67
CA GLY A 286 9.23 6.94 14.68
C GLY A 286 10.10 8.17 15.03
N GLY A 287 11.19 8.39 14.29
CA GLY A 287 12.10 9.51 14.45
C GLY A 287 11.63 10.80 13.77
N THR A 288 10.49 10.76 13.08
CA THR A 288 9.88 11.93 12.39
C THR A 288 9.24 12.85 13.43
N GLY A 289 9.86 14.00 13.68
CA GLY A 289 9.39 15.00 14.63
C GLY A 289 8.91 16.26 13.92
N TRP A 290 8.17 17.10 14.66
CA TRP A 290 7.68 18.39 14.13
C TRP A 290 8.82 19.39 13.85
N LEU A 291 9.87 19.36 14.67
CA LEU A 291 10.99 20.31 14.59
C LEU A 291 12.26 19.72 13.98
N TRP A 292 12.50 18.43 14.19
CA TRP A 292 13.64 17.73 13.63
C TRP A 292 13.30 16.26 13.39
N ASN A 293 14.07 15.65 12.50
CA ASN A 293 14.05 14.23 12.22
C ASN A 293 15.26 13.55 12.87
N SER A 294 15.06 12.36 13.40
CA SER A 294 16.15 11.47 13.83
C SER A 294 16.61 10.59 12.67
N TYR A 295 17.92 10.35 12.57
CA TYR A 295 18.51 9.60 11.47
C TYR A 295 19.43 8.50 12.01
N CYS A 296 19.29 7.29 11.46
CA CYS A 296 20.22 6.20 11.74
C CYS A 296 21.60 6.45 11.11
N ALA A 297 21.62 7.03 9.91
CA ALA A 297 22.83 7.34 9.16
C ALA A 297 22.56 8.36 8.06
N SER A 298 23.59 9.04 7.59
CA SER A 298 23.56 9.82 6.35
C SER A 298 24.86 9.60 5.58
N LEU A 299 24.76 9.28 4.31
CA LEU A 299 25.91 8.98 3.46
C LEU A 299 25.75 9.57 2.06
N LYS A 300 26.87 9.68 1.33
CA LYS A 300 26.87 10.15 -0.06
C LYS A 300 27.21 9.00 -1.00
N ILE A 301 26.40 8.84 -2.03
CA ILE A 301 26.60 7.86 -3.10
C ILE A 301 26.67 8.58 -4.45
N PRO A 302 27.32 8.00 -5.48
CA PRO A 302 27.22 8.50 -6.84
C PRO A 302 25.76 8.59 -7.30
N TYR A 303 25.40 9.64 -8.04
CA TYR A 303 24.01 9.87 -8.49
C TYR A 303 23.44 8.74 -9.36
N ASN A 304 24.30 8.03 -10.09
CA ASN A 304 23.95 6.91 -10.96
C ASN A 304 24.08 5.55 -10.27
N THR A 305 24.15 5.51 -8.94
CA THR A 305 24.09 4.25 -8.20
C THR A 305 22.72 3.65 -8.34
N ASP A 306 22.63 2.37 -8.69
CA ASP A 306 21.37 1.67 -8.81
C ASP A 306 20.87 1.19 -7.45
N VAL A 307 19.61 1.48 -7.15
CA VAL A 307 18.83 0.80 -6.14
C VAL A 307 18.23 -0.46 -6.76
N VAL A 308 18.45 -1.60 -6.12
CA VAL A 308 17.90 -2.90 -6.53
C VAL A 308 16.57 -3.10 -5.83
N PHE A 309 15.51 -3.27 -6.61
CA PHE A 309 14.14 -3.32 -6.12
C PHE A 309 13.32 -4.35 -6.90
N ARG A 310 12.60 -5.25 -6.22
CA ARG A 310 11.67 -6.17 -6.87
C ARG A 310 10.29 -5.55 -6.91
N ILE A 311 9.85 -5.12 -8.09
CA ILE A 311 8.52 -4.52 -8.28
C ILE A 311 7.45 -5.60 -8.09
N CYS A 312 6.32 -5.23 -7.46
CA CYS A 312 5.18 -6.12 -7.28
C CYS A 312 4.69 -6.67 -8.63
N GLY A 313 4.54 -7.99 -8.70
CA GLY A 313 4.11 -8.69 -9.91
C GLY A 313 5.26 -9.06 -10.87
N GLU A 314 6.48 -8.59 -10.62
CA GLU A 314 7.65 -8.92 -11.44
C GLU A 314 8.52 -10.00 -10.78
N ASP A 315 9.06 -10.91 -11.59
CA ASP A 315 9.98 -11.97 -11.14
C ASP A 315 11.46 -11.52 -11.11
N VAL A 316 11.76 -10.38 -11.73
CA VAL A 316 13.13 -9.87 -11.90
C VAL A 316 13.34 -8.61 -11.07
N ASP A 317 14.56 -8.40 -10.57
CA ASP A 317 14.91 -7.17 -9.87
C ASP A 317 15.14 -6.03 -10.86
N ALA A 318 14.44 -4.91 -10.64
CA ALA A 318 14.68 -3.66 -11.32
C ALA A 318 15.89 -2.94 -10.73
N LYS A 319 16.58 -2.18 -11.58
CA LYS A 319 17.66 -1.26 -11.20
C LYS A 319 17.17 0.16 -11.44
N ILE A 320 17.00 0.90 -10.34
CA ILE A 320 16.44 2.24 -10.36
C ILE A 320 17.56 3.22 -10.00
N PRO A 321 17.91 4.20 -10.86
CA PRO A 321 18.95 5.17 -10.56
C PRO A 321 18.60 6.00 -9.33
N ALA A 322 19.54 6.16 -8.40
CA ALA A 322 19.35 6.95 -7.18
C ALA A 322 18.87 8.38 -7.48
N ASN A 323 19.33 8.99 -8.57
CA ASN A 323 18.95 10.35 -8.98
C ASN A 323 17.45 10.52 -9.27
N ASP A 324 16.77 9.45 -9.65
CA ASP A 324 15.35 9.45 -10.01
C ASP A 324 14.46 9.15 -8.79
N ILE A 325 15.03 8.78 -7.64
CA ILE A 325 14.32 8.44 -6.40
C ILE A 325 14.27 9.67 -5.50
N GLU A 326 13.11 9.96 -4.93
CA GLU A 326 12.96 11.02 -3.91
C GLU A 326 13.07 10.44 -2.49
N HIS A 327 12.34 9.36 -2.24
CA HIS A 327 12.45 8.59 -1.00
C HIS A 327 11.97 7.15 -1.19
N ILE A 328 12.38 6.28 -0.27
CA ILE A 328 11.91 4.89 -0.19
C ILE A 328 11.34 4.68 1.21
N SER A 329 10.06 4.32 1.29
CA SER A 329 9.41 3.89 2.53
C SER A 329 9.73 2.42 2.77
N ILE A 330 10.18 2.07 3.97
CA ILE A 330 10.64 0.72 4.34
C ILE A 330 9.68 0.09 5.34
N SER A 331 9.13 -1.04 4.94
CA SER A 331 8.31 -1.88 5.80
C SER A 331 9.15 -2.77 6.72
N ILE A 332 8.54 -3.16 7.85
CA ILE A 332 9.15 -4.00 8.90
C ILE A 332 9.39 -5.43 8.39
#